data_AF-A0A2E3MHU2-F1
#
_entry.id   AF-A0A2E3MHU2-F1
#
_cell.length_a   1.000
_cell.length_b   1.000
_cell.length_c   1.000
_cell.angle_alpha   90.00
_cell.angle_beta   90.00
_cell.angle_gamma   90.00
#
_symmetry.space_group_name_H-M   'P 1'
#
loop_
_entity.id
_entity.type
_entity.pdbx_description
1 polymer ?
#
loop_
_entity_poly.entity_id
_entity_poly.type
_entity_poly.pdbx_seq_one_letter_code
_entity_poly.pdbx_strand_id
1 'polypeptide(L)'
;MALFHKRSETEDRIKYSFRLLPIINYLLLLTLLGAVIFPLVGYPAYAIHSFYGFVAVLVIYLLCLTGAMREINKAMKTKGVMCYGSKFSFRNPLRIVITK
;
A
#
# COMPACT_ATOMS: atom_id res chain seq x y z
N MET A 1 9.40 4.56 11.36
CA MET A 1 8.18 3.85 10.90
C MET A 1 8.57 2.71 9.96
N ALA A 2 9.02 1.58 10.52
CA ALA A 2 9.71 0.51 9.79
C ALA A 2 8.81 -0.68 9.34
N LEU A 3 7.51 -0.64 9.58
CA LEU A 3 6.65 -1.82 9.33
C LEU A 3 6.35 -2.02 7.83
N PHE A 4 6.01 -0.97 7.08
CA PHE A 4 5.43 -1.12 5.74
C PHE A 4 6.40 -0.95 4.57
N HIS A 5 7.55 -0.33 4.82
CA HIS A 5 8.56 -0.10 3.79
C HIS A 5 9.95 -0.21 4.39
N LYS A 6 10.85 -0.88 3.66
CA LYS A 6 12.28 -0.90 3.98
C LYS A 6 12.95 0.20 3.17
N ARG A 7 13.51 1.20 3.85
CA ARG A 7 14.37 2.23 3.26
C ARG A 7 15.81 1.74 3.32
N SER A 8 16.50 1.79 2.19
CA SER A 8 17.93 1.51 2.08
C SER A 8 18.57 2.67 1.33
N GLU A 9 19.60 3.26 1.92
CA GLU A 9 20.27 4.43 1.40
C GLU A 9 21.71 4.07 1.01
N THR A 10 22.09 4.50 -0.17
CA THR A 10 23.45 4.41 -0.74
C THR A 10 23.91 5.82 -1.10
N GLU A 11 25.20 6.00 -1.39
CA GLU A 11 25.77 7.29 -1.79
C GLU A 11 25.04 7.88 -3.00
N ASP A 12 24.69 7.04 -3.99
CA ASP A 12 24.06 7.50 -5.24
C ASP A 12 22.52 7.38 -5.25
N ARG A 13 21.93 6.54 -4.40
CA ARG A 13 20.51 6.14 -4.55
C ARG A 13 19.83 5.86 -3.22
N ILE A 14 18.54 6.22 -3.14
CA ILE A 14 17.63 5.84 -2.06
C ILE A 14 16.65 4.81 -2.60
N LYS A 15 16.54 3.64 -1.96
CA LYS A 15 15.65 2.55 -2.34
C LYS A 15 14.58 2.34 -1.29
N TYR A 16 13.32 2.36 -1.72
CA TYR A 16 12.17 1.95 -0.93
C TYR A 16 11.68 0.59 -1.43
N SER A 17 11.47 -0.35 -0.52
CA SER A 17 10.86 -1.65 -0.81
C SER A 17 9.59 -1.84 0.01
N PHE A 18 8.45 -1.98 -0.66
CA PHE A 18 7.13 -2.09 -0.03
C PHE A 18 6.65 -3.54 -0.01
N ARG A 19 7.24 -4.36 0.86
CA ARG A 19 6.98 -5.81 0.91
C ARG A 19 5.59 -6.18 1.44
N LEU A 20 5.03 -5.34 2.33
CA LEU A 20 3.70 -5.57 2.92
C LEU A 20 2.54 -4.96 2.12
N LEU A 21 2.84 -4.19 1.06
CA LEU A 21 1.83 -3.57 0.21
C LEU A 21 0.82 -4.59 -0.37
N PRO A 22 1.26 -5.76 -0.86
CA PRO A 22 0.34 -6.78 -1.35
C PRO A 22 -0.66 -7.24 -0.27
N ILE A 23 -0.22 -7.44 0.98
CA ILE A 23 -1.10 -7.86 2.09
C ILE A 23 -2.23 -6.87 2.29
N ILE A 24 -1.89 -5.57 2.37
CA ILE A 24 -2.90 -4.54 2.59
C ILE A 24 -3.86 -4.47 1.41
N ASN A 25 -3.35 -4.59 0.18
CA ASN A 25 -4.19 -4.62 -1.02
C ASN A 25 -5.15 -5.83 -1.03
N TYR A 26 -4.69 -7.01 -0.61
CA TYR A 26 -5.57 -8.18 -0.47
C TYR A 26 -6.59 -8.02 0.66
N LEU A 27 -6.22 -7.41 1.79
CA LEU A 27 -7.15 -7.10 2.87
C LEU A 27 -8.23 -6.08 2.44
N LEU A 28 -7.83 -5.03 1.71
CA LEU A 28 -8.76 -4.07 1.12
C LEU A 28 -9.72 -4.76 0.14
N LEU A 29 -9.20 -5.63 -0.71
CA LEU A 29 -10.04 -6.38 -1.64
C LEU A 29 -11.02 -7.31 -0.91
N LEU A 30 -10.55 -8.04 0.12
CA LEU A 30 -11.37 -8.99 0.87
C LEU A 30 -12.49 -8.29 1.65
N THR A 31 -12.19 -7.16 2.30
CA THR A 31 -13.19 -6.36 3.02
C THR A 31 -14.20 -5.71 2.08
N LEU A 32 -13.76 -5.24 0.90
CA LEU A 32 -14.65 -4.71 -0.13
C LEU A 32 -15.55 -5.81 -0.71
N LEU A 33 -14.98 -6.98 -1.04
CA LEU A 33 -15.76 -8.13 -1.52
C LEU A 33 -16.77 -8.60 -0.48
N GLY A 34 -16.39 -8.65 0.81
CA GLY A 34 -17.32 -8.96 1.90
C GLY A 34 -18.50 -7.99 1.93
N ALA A 35 -18.24 -6.68 1.81
CA ALA A 35 -19.30 -5.67 1.80
C ALA A 35 -20.31 -5.85 0.64
N VAL A 36 -19.89 -6.42 -0.49
CA VAL A 36 -20.74 -6.68 -1.66
C VAL A 36 -21.42 -8.06 -1.61
N ILE A 37 -20.70 -9.09 -1.15
CA ILE A 37 -21.19 -10.48 -1.17
C ILE A 37 -22.18 -10.74 -0.02
N PHE A 38 -21.93 -10.24 1.18
CA PHE A 38 -22.79 -10.53 2.34
C PHE A 38 -24.25 -10.09 2.15
N PRO A 39 -24.58 -8.92 1.56
CA PRO A 39 -25.96 -8.57 1.21
C PRO A 39 -26.60 -9.56 0.23
N LEU A 40 -25.84 -10.03 -0.77
CA LEU A 40 -26.34 -10.92 -1.83
C LEU A 40 -26.65 -12.33 -1.31
N VAL A 41 -25.95 -12.78 -0.27
CA VAL A 41 -26.12 -14.12 0.32
C VAL A 41 -27.09 -14.09 1.52
N GLY A 42 -27.79 -12.96 1.76
CA GLY A 42 -28.82 -12.85 2.80
C GLY A 42 -28.29 -12.48 4.19
N TYR A 43 -27.07 -11.93 4.27
CA TYR A 43 -26.39 -11.55 5.51
C TYR A 43 -26.08 -10.03 5.56
N PRO A 44 -27.06 -9.13 5.40
CA PRO A 44 -26.82 -7.69 5.24
C PRO A 44 -26.13 -7.03 6.45
N ALA A 45 -26.31 -7.55 7.66
CA ALA A 45 -25.66 -7.02 8.87
C ALA A 45 -24.12 -7.11 8.79
N TYR A 46 -23.58 -8.17 8.18
CA TYR A 46 -22.13 -8.38 8.04
C TYR A 46 -21.51 -7.50 6.96
N ALA A 47 -22.32 -6.98 6.03
CA ALA A 47 -21.88 -6.04 5.02
C ALA A 47 -21.38 -4.73 5.64
N ILE A 48 -22.12 -4.22 6.64
CA ILE A 48 -21.78 -3.01 7.39
C ILE A 48 -20.46 -3.19 8.14
N HIS A 49 -20.26 -4.33 8.79
CA HIS A 49 -19.01 -4.64 9.48
C HIS A 49 -17.82 -4.75 8.51
N SER A 50 -18.04 -5.37 7.35
CA SER A 50 -17.02 -5.46 6.29
C SER A 50 -16.66 -4.08 5.74
N PHE A 51 -17.64 -3.19 5.58
CA PHE A 51 -17.43 -1.80 5.15
C PHE A 51 -16.63 -1.00 6.18
N TYR A 52 -16.95 -1.09 7.47
CA TYR A 52 -16.15 -0.44 8.51
C TYR A 52 -14.72 -0.97 8.56
N GLY A 53 -14.54 -2.29 8.38
CA GLY A 53 -13.23 -2.91 8.24
C GLY A 53 -12.44 -2.34 7.05
N PHE A 54 -13.10 -2.20 5.89
CA PHE A 54 -12.50 -1.59 4.70
C PHE A 54 -12.04 -0.15 4.98
N VAL A 55 -12.89 0.68 5.59
CA VAL A 55 -12.56 2.07 5.92
C VAL A 55 -11.37 2.12 6.89
N ALA A 56 -11.35 1.28 7.93
CA ALA A 56 -10.24 1.24 8.88
C ALA A 56 -8.91 0.87 8.21
N VAL A 57 -8.91 -0.18 7.37
CA VAL A 57 -7.71 -0.61 6.62
C VAL A 57 -7.27 0.48 5.63
N LEU A 58 -8.21 1.17 4.97
CA LEU A 58 -7.92 2.26 4.05
C LEU A 58 -7.27 3.44 4.75
N VAL A 59 -7.77 3.84 5.93
CA VAL A 59 -7.18 4.92 6.72
C VAL A 59 -5.75 4.56 7.15
N ILE A 60 -5.53 3.33 7.66
CA ILE A 60 -4.20 2.85 8.03
C ILE A 60 -3.26 2.86 6.80
N TYR A 61 -3.74 2.39 5.65
CA TYR A 61 -3.00 2.36 4.39
C TYR A 61 -2.54 3.76 3.98
N LEU A 62 -3.46 4.73 3.98
CA LEU A 62 -3.17 6.12 3.62
C LEU A 62 -2.16 6.73 4.59
N LEU A 63 -2.37 6.60 5.90
CA LEU A 63 -1.45 7.11 6.91
C LEU A 63 -0.04 6.53 6.75
N CYS A 64 0.08 5.21 6.54
CA CYS A 64 1.37 4.55 6.37
C CYS A 64 2.10 4.95 5.08
N LEU A 65 1.37 5.28 4.03
CA LEU A 65 1.96 5.69 2.74
C LEU A 65 2.26 7.18 2.67
N THR A 66 1.56 8.04 3.41
CA THR A 66 1.73 9.50 3.30
C THR A 66 3.18 9.96 3.47
N GLY A 67 3.92 9.39 4.44
CA GLY A 67 5.33 9.73 4.66
C GLY A 67 6.22 9.39 3.46
N ALA A 68 6.17 8.14 3.00
CA ALA A 68 6.97 7.69 1.86
C ALA A 68 6.56 8.40 0.56
N MET A 69 5.26 8.60 0.33
CA MET A 69 4.73 9.29 -0.84
C MET A 69 5.16 10.75 -0.91
N ARG A 70 5.26 11.46 0.22
CA ARG A 70 5.78 12.84 0.24
C ARG A 70 7.24 12.89 -0.20
N GLU A 71 8.06 11.97 0.27
CA GLU A 71 9.49 11.91 -0.10
C GLU A 71 9.67 11.53 -1.58
N ILE A 72 8.90 10.55 -2.07
CA ILE A 72 8.88 10.16 -3.48
C ILE A 72 8.37 11.32 -4.36
N ASN A 73 7.30 12.02 -3.97
CA ASN A 73 6.79 13.17 -4.72
C ASN A 73 7.80 14.32 -4.79
N LYS A 74 8.53 14.59 -3.70
CA LYS A 74 9.60 15.59 -3.69
C LYS A 74 10.74 15.18 -4.62
N ALA A 75 11.12 13.91 -4.59
CA ALA A 75 12.13 13.35 -5.48
C ALA A 75 11.71 13.39 -6.95
N MET A 76 10.46 13.05 -7.30
CA MET A 76 9.96 13.12 -8.68
C MET A 76 10.03 14.55 -9.26
N LYS A 77 9.92 15.58 -8.42
CA LYS A 77 10.02 16.98 -8.86
C LYS A 77 11.45 17.47 -9.05
N THR A 78 12.44 16.75 -8.52
CA THR A 78 13.83 17.25 -8.43
C THR A 78 14.86 16.31 -9.03
N LYS A 79 14.55 15.01 -9.15
CA LYS A 79 15.49 13.93 -9.50
C LYS A 79 14.79 12.83 -10.29
N GLY A 80 15.58 11.92 -10.87
CA GLY A 80 15.07 10.70 -11.48
C GLY A 80 14.46 9.74 -10.45
N VAL A 81 13.24 9.28 -10.71
CA VAL A 81 12.59 8.23 -9.92
C VAL A 81 12.28 7.06 -10.83
N MET A 82 12.76 5.88 -10.46
CA MET A 82 12.50 4.62 -11.16
C MET A 82 11.65 3.71 -10.30
N CYS A 83 10.57 3.19 -10.88
CA CYS A 83 9.64 2.27 -10.23
C CYS A 83 9.84 0.87 -10.82
N TYR A 84 9.95 -0.14 -9.96
CA TYR A 84 10.11 -1.54 -10.35
C TYR A 84 9.14 -2.44 -9.56
N GLY A 85 8.74 -3.56 -10.16
CA GLY A 85 7.91 -4.56 -9.50
C GLY A 85 6.41 -4.20 -9.47
N SER A 86 5.66 -4.84 -8.57
CA SER A 86 4.21 -4.74 -8.50
C SER A 86 3.71 -4.50 -7.08
N LYS A 87 2.60 -3.75 -6.99
CA LYS A 87 1.87 -3.49 -5.74
C LYS A 87 1.16 -4.74 -5.19
N PHE A 88 0.96 -5.77 -6.00
CA PHE A 88 0.19 -6.97 -5.67
C PHE A 88 1.05 -8.25 -5.59
N SER A 89 2.33 -8.17 -5.94
CA SER A 89 3.23 -9.33 -5.96
C SER A 89 4.11 -9.38 -4.73
N PHE A 90 4.10 -10.53 -4.03
CA PHE A 90 5.04 -10.81 -2.95
C PHE A 90 6.44 -11.18 -3.46
N ARG A 91 6.52 -11.79 -4.65
CA ARG A 91 7.79 -12.23 -5.27
C ARG A 91 8.56 -11.04 -5.84
N ASN A 92 7.86 -10.08 -6.42
CA ASN A 92 8.45 -8.84 -6.94
C ASN A 92 7.71 -7.62 -6.37
N PRO A 93 7.91 -7.30 -5.09
CA PRO A 93 7.21 -6.19 -4.43
C PRO A 93 7.61 -4.87 -5.06
N LEU A 94 6.72 -3.88 -4.97
CA LEU A 94 6.98 -2.54 -5.46
C LEU A 94 8.26 -1.99 -4.83
N ARG A 95 9.19 -1.59 -5.69
CA ARG A 95 10.44 -0.91 -5.33
C ARG A 95 10.49 0.43 -6.02
N ILE A 96 10.81 1.46 -5.26
CA ILE A 96 10.97 2.82 -5.78
C ILE A 96 12.42 3.23 -5.51
N VAL A 97 13.13 3.58 -6.57
CA VAL A 97 14.53 3.99 -6.53
C VAL A 97 14.60 5.46 -6.91
N ILE A 98 15.11 6.28 -6.00
CA ILE A 98 15.36 7.70 -6.19
C ILE A 98 16.86 7.84 -6.44
N THR A 99 17.26 8.35 -7.60
CA THR A 99 18.66 8.75 -7.84
C THR A 99 18.91 10.07 -7.11
N LYS A 100 20.05 10.20 -6.42
CA LYS A 100 20.44 11.44 -5.74
C LYS A 100 21.04 12.46 -6.69
#